data_AF-A0A293M6V3-F1
#
_entry.id   AF-A0A293M6V3-F1
#
_cell.length_a   1.000
_cell.length_b   1.000
_cell.length_c   1.000
_cell.angle_alpha   90.00
_cell.angle_beta   90.00
_cell.angle_gamma   90.00
#
_symmetry.space_group_name_H-M   'P 1'
#
loop_
_entity.id
_entity.type
_entity.pdbx_description
1 polymer ?
#
loop_
_entity_poly.entity_id
_entity_poly.type
_entity_poly.pdbx_seq_one_letter_code
_entity_poly.pdbx_strand_id
1 'polypeptide(L)'
;MCAWRSRRPIPDYFFPAMIPEPDYSDSEPDEQQRGAHLTEDKRKTSSRMPGMAVGCSHSGQGLGSRGGHPSPLGEDGLIIPKKPSNPCLGSTERKNLHRELLFNQKIGKNVLGQKSELQKAMEKVKDDQKRKELEEEKHNNRSVLEKRLEEQANKIRMVSYLA
;
A
#
# COMPACT_ATOMS: atom_id res chain seq x y z
N MET A 1 -53.23 0.07 -31.63
CA MET A 1 -52.59 -1.18 -32.11
C MET A 1 -51.35 -0.79 -32.90
N CYS A 2 -50.16 -0.90 -32.30
CA CYS A 2 -48.92 -0.39 -32.89
C CYS A 2 -48.31 -1.39 -33.88
N ALA A 3 -48.24 -1.01 -35.16
CA ALA A 3 -47.67 -1.79 -36.25
C ALA A 3 -46.18 -1.47 -36.43
N TRP A 4 -45.30 -2.25 -35.80
CA TRP A 4 -43.84 -2.18 -36.03
C TRP A 4 -43.21 -3.58 -35.93
N ARG A 5 -43.53 -4.47 -36.88
CA ARG A 5 -42.71 -5.67 -37.13
C ARG A 5 -42.22 -5.64 -38.56
N SER A 6 -41.20 -4.82 -38.80
CA SER A 6 -40.35 -4.99 -39.96
C SER A 6 -39.14 -5.83 -39.52
N ARG A 7 -39.19 -7.14 -39.80
CA ARG A 7 -38.07 -8.07 -39.57
C ARG A 7 -36.97 -7.70 -40.56
N ARG A 8 -35.94 -6.97 -40.12
CA ARG A 8 -34.68 -6.90 -40.88
C ARG A 8 -34.00 -8.28 -40.75
N PRO A 9 -33.53 -8.89 -41.85
CA PRO A 9 -32.72 -10.10 -41.75
C PRO A 9 -31.40 -9.74 -41.04
N ILE A 10 -31.05 -10.53 -40.04
CA ILE A 10 -29.76 -10.45 -39.35
C ILE A 10 -28.71 -10.75 -40.41
N PRO A 11 -27.73 -9.87 -40.69
CA PRO A 11 -26.65 -10.22 -41.59
C PRO A 11 -25.86 -11.37 -40.95
N ASP A 12 -25.59 -12.40 -41.75
CA ASP A 12 -24.76 -13.54 -41.38
C ASP A 12 -23.34 -13.04 -41.05
N TYR A 13 -23.16 -12.60 -39.81
CA TYR A 13 -21.85 -12.38 -39.23
C TYR A 13 -21.20 -13.76 -39.11
N PHE A 14 -20.46 -14.10 -40.16
CA PHE A 14 -19.44 -15.12 -40.17
C PHE A 14 -18.38 -14.68 -39.16
N PHE A 15 -18.55 -15.07 -37.88
CA PHE A 15 -17.50 -14.97 -36.89
C PHE A 15 -16.38 -15.92 -37.35
N PRO A 16 -15.18 -15.41 -37.67
CA PRO A 16 -14.01 -16.27 -37.81
C PRO A 16 -13.85 -17.05 -36.50
N ALA A 17 -13.46 -18.33 -36.59
CA ALA A 17 -13.29 -19.21 -35.44
C ALA A 17 -12.65 -18.44 -34.28
N MET A 18 -13.36 -18.40 -33.14
CA MET A 18 -12.86 -17.77 -31.93
C MET A 18 -11.43 -18.25 -31.70
N ILE A 19 -10.54 -17.29 -31.46
CA ILE A 19 -9.13 -17.52 -31.15
C ILE A 19 -9.06 -18.71 -30.17
N PRO A 20 -8.28 -19.76 -30.46
CA PRO A 20 -8.18 -20.92 -29.57
C PRO A 20 -7.96 -20.46 -28.14
N GLU A 21 -8.71 -21.03 -27.21
CA GLU A 21 -8.49 -20.73 -25.79
C GLU A 21 -7.04 -21.10 -25.45
N PRO A 22 -6.28 -20.20 -24.81
CA PRO A 22 -4.92 -20.51 -24.44
C PRO A 22 -4.93 -21.71 -23.49
N ASP A 23 -4.05 -22.68 -23.72
CA ASP A 23 -3.80 -23.78 -22.79
C ASP A 23 -3.21 -23.19 -21.50
N TYR A 24 -4.10 -22.80 -20.58
CA TYR A 24 -3.73 -22.53 -19.21
C TYR A 24 -3.19 -23.84 -18.63
N SER A 25 -1.86 -23.99 -18.66
CA SER A 25 -1.19 -25.02 -17.89
C SER A 25 -1.51 -24.78 -16.42
N ASP A 26 -2.41 -25.61 -15.90
CA ASP A 26 -2.75 -25.71 -14.48
C ASP A 26 -1.51 -26.21 -13.72
N SER A 27 -0.58 -25.30 -13.47
CA SER A 27 0.50 -25.55 -12.52
C SER A 27 -0.11 -25.37 -11.14
N GLU A 28 -0.72 -26.45 -10.63
CA GLU A 28 -0.98 -26.63 -9.20
C GLU A 28 0.32 -26.23 -8.47
N PRO A 29 0.31 -25.25 -7.56
CA PRO A 29 1.49 -24.96 -6.77
C PRO A 29 1.71 -26.12 -5.80
N ASP A 30 2.74 -26.92 -6.07
CA ASP A 30 3.23 -27.99 -5.19
C ASP A 30 3.36 -27.48 -3.74
N GLU A 31 2.58 -28.09 -2.84
CA GLU A 31 2.85 -28.09 -1.41
C GLU A 31 4.12 -28.92 -1.13
N GLN A 32 5.30 -28.29 -1.18
CA GLN A 32 6.49 -28.85 -0.57
C GLN A 32 7.12 -27.89 0.44
N GLN A 33 7.00 -28.31 1.70
CA GLN A 33 7.57 -27.68 2.88
C GLN A 33 9.11 -27.62 2.86
N ARG A 34 9.61 -26.53 3.46
CA ARG A 34 10.95 -26.32 4.07
C ARG A 34 12.15 -26.12 3.12
N GLY A 35 12.67 -24.91 3.18
CA GLY A 35 14.07 -24.62 2.87
C GLY A 35 14.27 -23.13 2.61
N ALA A 36 14.98 -22.45 3.51
CA ALA A 36 15.27 -21.03 3.41
C ALA A 36 15.80 -20.63 2.02
N HIS A 37 15.13 -19.70 1.34
CA HIS A 37 15.75 -18.91 0.28
C HIS A 37 15.33 -17.45 0.40
N LEU A 38 16.26 -16.61 0.00
CA LEU A 38 16.45 -15.23 0.42
C LEU A 38 15.36 -14.28 -0.07
N THR A 39 15.10 -13.26 0.74
CA THR A 39 14.29 -12.09 0.43
C THR A 39 14.90 -11.31 -0.74
N GLU A 40 14.44 -11.55 -1.97
CA GLU A 40 14.69 -10.64 -3.08
C GLU A 40 13.65 -9.52 -3.10
N ASP A 41 13.99 -8.47 -2.37
CA ASP A 41 13.44 -7.11 -2.49
C ASP A 41 13.54 -6.64 -3.95
N LYS A 42 12.50 -6.86 -4.77
CA LYS A 42 12.29 -6.15 -6.03
C LYS A 42 11.90 -4.70 -5.74
N ARG A 43 12.86 -3.90 -5.30
CA ARG A 43 12.77 -2.44 -5.33
C ARG A 43 12.91 -2.03 -6.79
N LYS A 44 11.76 -1.80 -7.43
CA LYS A 44 11.70 -1.12 -8.72
C LYS A 44 12.32 0.26 -8.54
N THR A 45 13.54 0.40 -9.01
CA THR A 45 14.28 1.65 -9.11
C THR A 45 13.61 2.52 -10.19
N SER A 46 13.00 3.61 -9.76
CA SER A 46 12.70 4.80 -10.57
C SER A 46 12.25 5.86 -9.56
N SER A 47 12.98 6.92 -9.23
CA SER A 47 13.92 7.73 -9.99
C SER A 47 14.92 8.43 -9.03
N ARG A 48 15.78 7.68 -8.34
CA ARG A 48 16.82 8.29 -7.50
C ARG A 48 18.12 8.33 -8.28
N MET A 49 18.48 9.51 -8.77
CA MET A 49 19.79 9.75 -9.40
C MET A 49 20.90 9.42 -8.38
N PRO A 50 21.83 8.50 -8.68
CA PRO A 50 23.01 8.25 -7.85
C PRO A 50 24.11 9.27 -8.21
N GLY A 51 24.57 10.07 -7.24
CA GLY A 51 25.73 10.94 -7.47
C GLY A 51 25.87 12.22 -6.64
N MET A 52 24.94 12.57 -5.74
CA MET A 52 25.14 13.75 -4.89
C MET A 52 25.97 13.38 -3.67
N ALA A 53 27.28 13.58 -3.78
CA ALA A 53 28.22 13.55 -2.66
C ALA A 53 27.71 14.46 -1.54
N VAL A 54 27.77 13.95 -0.31
CA VAL A 54 27.55 14.70 0.93
C VAL A 54 28.67 15.72 1.12
N GLY A 55 28.56 16.84 0.43
CA GLY A 55 29.29 18.07 0.73
C GLY A 55 28.37 19.03 1.47
N CYS A 56 28.10 18.77 2.75
CA CYS A 56 27.47 19.76 3.62
C CYS A 56 28.53 20.80 3.97
N SER A 57 28.64 21.84 3.14
CA SER A 57 29.37 23.06 3.46
C SER A 57 28.42 24.22 3.24
N HIS A 58 27.54 24.45 4.20
CA HIS A 58 26.90 25.76 4.34
C HIS A 58 27.35 26.33 5.67
N SER A 59 28.49 27.03 5.55
CA SER A 59 28.98 28.07 6.43
C SER A 59 27.87 28.73 7.22
N GLY A 60 28.04 28.78 8.54
CA GLY A 60 27.35 29.76 9.36
C GLY A 60 27.65 31.16 8.84
N GLN A 61 26.61 31.91 8.52
CA GLN A 61 26.58 33.37 8.44
C GLN A 61 25.17 33.71 8.92
N GLY A 62 24.96 34.49 9.97
CA GLY A 62 25.70 35.66 10.39
C GLY A 62 24.63 36.70 10.68
N LEU A 63 24.60 37.18 11.91
CA LEU A 63 23.67 38.19 12.39
C LEU A 63 23.81 39.48 11.57
N GLY A 64 22.68 40.15 11.32
CA GLY A 64 22.65 41.59 11.07
C GLY A 64 22.62 42.03 9.60
N SER A 65 21.47 42.54 9.17
CA SER A 65 21.45 43.90 8.59
C SER A 65 20.01 44.42 8.55
N ARG A 66 19.75 45.38 9.43
CA ARG A 66 18.57 46.25 9.37
C ARG A 66 18.75 47.19 8.17
N GLY A 67 17.74 47.30 7.33
CA GLY A 67 17.55 48.46 6.43
C GLY A 67 18.58 48.59 5.30
N GLY A 68 18.29 47.95 4.16
CA GLY A 68 18.96 48.26 2.90
C GLY A 68 18.16 47.66 1.76
N HIS A 69 17.43 48.49 1.02
CA HIS A 69 16.79 48.07 -0.21
C HIS A 69 17.90 47.74 -1.22
N PRO A 70 18.05 46.49 -1.71
CA PRO A 70 19.07 46.20 -2.70
C PRO A 70 18.61 46.80 -4.03
N SER A 71 19.29 47.85 -4.47
CA SER A 71 19.11 48.44 -5.81
C SER A 71 19.12 47.33 -6.87
N PRO A 72 18.26 47.40 -7.89
CA PRO A 72 18.20 46.39 -8.96
C PRO A 72 19.43 46.41 -9.88
N LEU A 73 20.31 47.40 -9.71
CA LEU A 73 21.55 47.59 -10.46
C LEU A 73 22.73 47.25 -9.54
N GLY A 74 23.65 46.40 -10.04
CA GLY A 74 24.96 46.19 -9.47
C GLY A 74 25.82 47.45 -9.56
N GLU A 75 26.96 47.45 -8.87
CA GLU A 75 27.90 48.57 -8.81
C GLU A 75 28.51 48.93 -10.18
N ASP A 76 28.40 47.99 -11.12
CA ASP A 76 28.75 48.05 -12.54
C ASP A 76 27.57 48.44 -13.47
N GLY A 77 26.41 48.77 -12.90
CA GLY A 77 25.19 49.07 -13.66
C GLY A 77 24.51 47.85 -14.30
N LEU A 78 24.99 46.63 -14.01
CA LEU A 78 24.38 45.40 -14.53
C LEU A 78 23.19 44.97 -13.66
N ILE A 79 22.11 44.50 -14.30
CA ILE A 79 20.95 43.97 -13.56
C ILE A 79 21.36 42.64 -12.93
N ILE A 80 21.36 42.57 -11.60
CA ILE A 80 21.65 41.34 -10.87
C ILE A 80 20.42 40.43 -10.94
N PRO A 81 20.52 39.21 -11.51
CA PRO A 81 19.42 38.25 -11.50
C PRO A 81 19.05 37.88 -10.06
N LYS A 82 17.85 38.27 -9.62
CA LYS A 82 17.31 37.92 -8.31
C LYS A 82 16.39 36.72 -8.42
N LYS A 83 16.57 35.75 -7.52
CA LYS A 83 15.67 34.60 -7.41
C LYS A 83 14.32 35.09 -6.90
N PRO A 84 13.20 34.73 -7.55
CA PRO A 84 11.87 35.11 -7.05
C PRO A 84 11.66 34.50 -5.66
N SER A 85 10.92 35.22 -4.82
CA SER A 85 10.60 34.75 -3.47
C SER A 85 9.75 33.48 -3.53
N ASN A 86 10.12 32.47 -2.76
CA ASN A 86 9.37 31.22 -2.69
C ASN A 86 8.08 31.44 -1.86
N PRO A 87 6.88 31.35 -2.47
CA PRO A 87 5.61 31.59 -1.77
C PRO A 87 5.33 30.56 -0.67
N CYS A 88 5.94 29.37 -0.73
CA CYS A 88 5.81 28.33 0.30
C CYS A 88 6.52 28.70 1.61
N LEU A 89 7.42 29.68 1.60
CA LEU A 89 8.10 30.14 2.81
C LEU A 89 7.21 31.02 3.70
N GLY A 90 6.19 31.68 3.15
CA GLY A 90 5.25 32.51 3.93
C GLY A 90 4.04 31.75 4.48
N SER A 91 3.62 30.67 3.81
CA SER A 91 2.43 29.90 4.22
C SER A 91 2.78 28.82 5.25
N THR A 92 2.47 29.09 6.52
CA THR A 92 2.62 28.11 7.62
C THR A 92 1.78 26.85 7.36
N GLU A 93 0.56 27.01 6.85
CA GLU A 93 -0.33 25.90 6.51
C GLU A 93 0.33 24.93 5.51
N ARG A 94 0.90 25.45 4.42
CA ARG A 94 1.60 24.62 3.43
C ARG A 94 2.81 23.91 4.02
N LYS A 95 3.57 24.57 4.89
CA LYS A 95 4.69 23.94 5.60
C LYS A 95 4.21 22.82 6.53
N ASN A 96 3.08 23.01 7.20
CA ASN A 96 2.51 22.01 8.09
C ASN A 96 2.05 20.78 7.31
N LEU A 97 1.31 20.99 6.21
CA LEU A 97 0.90 19.93 5.29
C LEU A 97 2.09 19.13 4.77
N HIS A 98 3.16 19.82 4.35
CA HIS A 98 4.37 19.14 3.89
C HIS A 98 5.00 18.25 4.96
N ARG A 99 5.09 18.71 6.22
CA ARG A 99 5.61 17.90 7.33
C ARG A 99 4.73 16.69 7.61
N GLU A 100 3.40 16.87 7.58
CA GLU A 100 2.45 15.78 7.80
C GLU A 100 2.52 14.72 6.69
N LEU A 101 2.58 15.13 5.43
CA LEU A 101 2.70 14.21 4.30
C LEU A 101 4.01 13.40 4.37
N LEU A 102 5.13 14.05 4.70
CA LEU A 102 6.41 13.35 4.92
C LEU A 102 6.34 12.39 6.11
N PHE A 103 5.66 12.77 7.18
CA PHE A 103 5.44 11.89 8.33
C PHE A 103 4.60 10.67 7.94
N ASN A 104 3.50 10.85 7.22
CA ASN A 104 2.65 9.75 6.74
C ASN A 104 3.41 8.79 5.82
N GLN A 105 4.26 9.32 4.93
CA GLN A 105 5.15 8.50 4.11
C GLN A 105 6.16 7.70 4.95
N LYS A 106 6.76 8.33 5.98
CA LYS A 106 7.69 7.66 6.90
C LYS A 106 7.04 6.52 7.68
N ILE A 107 5.77 6.68 8.07
CA ILE A 107 5.01 5.67 8.83
C ILE A 107 4.32 4.66 7.89
N GLY A 108 4.28 4.91 6.58
CA GLY A 108 3.59 4.06 5.60
C GLY A 108 2.06 4.19 5.61
N LYS A 109 1.51 5.29 6.16
CA LYS A 109 0.07 5.57 6.15
C LYS A 109 -0.31 6.21 4.82
N ASN A 110 -1.04 5.47 3.98
CA ASN A 110 -1.56 6.02 2.73
C ASN A 110 -2.91 6.71 2.95
N VAL A 111 -2.88 8.05 3.09
CA VAL A 111 -4.08 8.87 3.22
C VAL A 111 -4.84 9.04 1.90
N LEU A 112 -4.19 8.83 0.76
CA LEU A 112 -4.78 8.97 -0.58
C LEU A 112 -5.38 7.66 -1.11
N GLY A 113 -4.88 6.52 -0.65
CA GLY A 113 -5.32 5.18 -1.03
C GLY A 113 -5.99 4.44 0.12
N GLN A 114 -6.84 5.13 0.90
CA GLN A 114 -7.67 4.44 1.88
C GLN A 114 -8.55 3.43 1.12
N LYS A 115 -8.42 2.14 1.46
CA LYS A 115 -9.39 1.12 1.04
C LYS A 115 -10.79 1.62 1.43
N SER A 116 -11.77 1.49 0.53
CA SER A 116 -13.14 1.85 0.86
C SER A 116 -13.63 1.06 2.08
N GLU A 117 -14.58 1.59 2.84
CA GLU A 117 -15.17 0.87 3.98
C GLU A 117 -15.70 -0.51 3.56
N LEU A 118 -16.25 -0.62 2.33
CA LEU A 118 -16.66 -1.89 1.74
C LEU A 118 -15.49 -2.85 1.53
N GLN A 119 -14.36 -2.38 1.02
CA GLN A 119 -13.17 -3.23 0.84
C GLN A 119 -12.63 -3.74 2.17
N LYS A 120 -12.61 -2.88 3.21
CA LYS A 120 -12.25 -3.29 4.57
C LYS A 120 -13.22 -4.35 5.12
N ALA A 121 -14.53 -4.17 4.91
CA ALA A 121 -15.53 -5.13 5.34
C ALA A 121 -15.38 -6.48 4.62
N MET A 122 -15.17 -6.47 3.30
CA MET A 122 -14.95 -7.68 2.50
C MET A 122 -13.67 -8.42 2.90
N GLU A 123 -12.57 -7.70 3.16
CA GLU A 123 -11.31 -8.28 3.66
C GLU A 123 -11.51 -8.90 5.03
N LYS A 124 -12.18 -8.19 5.94
CA LYS A 124 -12.51 -8.71 7.28
C LYS A 124 -13.33 -10.01 7.20
N VAL A 125 -14.35 -10.07 6.34
CA VAL A 125 -15.15 -11.29 6.15
C VAL A 125 -14.31 -12.46 5.65
N LYS A 126 -13.38 -12.22 4.70
CA LYS A 126 -12.44 -13.25 4.23
C LYS A 126 -11.51 -13.73 5.33
N ASP A 127 -10.97 -12.82 6.13
CA ASP A 127 -10.08 -13.16 7.25
C ASP A 127 -10.82 -13.95 8.33
N ASP A 128 -12.06 -13.57 8.66
CA ASP A 128 -12.89 -14.26 9.63
C ASP A 128 -13.25 -15.68 9.14
N GLN A 129 -13.56 -15.84 7.84
CA GLN A 129 -13.81 -17.14 7.22
C GLN A 129 -12.58 -18.05 7.31
N LYS A 130 -11.40 -17.53 6.91
CA LYS A 130 -10.14 -18.28 6.96
C LYS A 130 -9.76 -18.68 8.40
N ARG A 131 -10.00 -17.79 9.36
CA ARG A 131 -9.77 -18.09 10.79
C ARG A 131 -10.68 -19.22 11.26
N LYS A 132 -11.96 -19.19 10.88
CA LYS A 132 -12.94 -20.24 11.22
C LYS A 132 -12.54 -21.59 10.64
N GLU A 133 -12.14 -21.64 9.38
CA GLU A 133 -11.67 -22.86 8.71
C GLU A 133 -10.45 -23.46 9.42
N LEU A 134 -9.48 -22.63 9.80
CA LEU A 134 -8.29 -23.07 10.53
C LEU A 134 -8.63 -23.60 11.95
N GLU A 135 -9.60 -23.00 12.63
CA GLU A 135 -10.07 -23.48 13.93
C GLU A 135 -10.81 -24.82 13.81
N GLU A 136 -11.63 -24.97 12.77
CA GLU A 136 -12.34 -26.23 12.47
C GLU A 136 -11.37 -27.34 12.09
N GLU A 137 -10.36 -27.05 11.27
CA GLU A 137 -9.31 -28.01 10.93
C GLU A 137 -8.52 -28.46 12.17
N LYS A 138 -8.17 -27.53 13.07
CA LYS A 138 -7.54 -27.88 14.36
C LYS A 138 -8.45 -28.73 15.24
N HIS A 139 -9.75 -28.47 15.24
CA HIS A 139 -10.72 -29.26 16.01
C HIS A 139 -10.90 -30.66 15.42
N ASN A 140 -10.95 -30.77 14.09
CA ASN A 140 -11.09 -32.04 13.38
C ASN A 140 -9.84 -32.91 13.46
N ASN A 141 -8.65 -32.29 13.45
CA ASN A 141 -7.37 -32.98 13.60
C ASN A 141 -6.99 -33.30 15.05
N ARG A 142 -7.89 -33.10 16.03
CA ARG A 142 -7.61 -33.46 17.42
C ARG A 142 -7.39 -34.96 17.57
N SER A 143 -6.21 -35.33 18.03
CA SER A 143 -5.86 -36.72 18.30
C SER A 143 -6.73 -37.31 19.42
N VAL A 144 -6.94 -38.63 19.40
CA VAL A 144 -7.64 -39.36 20.46
C VAL A 144 -7.01 -39.10 21.83
N LEU A 145 -5.67 -39.02 21.90
CA LEU A 145 -4.94 -38.71 23.13
C LEU A 145 -5.25 -37.30 23.64
N GLU A 146 -5.33 -36.33 22.73
CA GLU A 146 -5.61 -34.92 23.06
C GLU A 146 -6.99 -34.75 23.68
N LYS A 147 -8.00 -35.44 23.14
CA LYS A 147 -9.35 -35.49 23.72
C LYS A 147 -9.36 -36.07 25.14
N ARG A 148 -8.60 -37.15 25.37
CA ARG A 148 -8.49 -37.79 26.69
C ARG A 148 -7.80 -36.87 27.72
N LEU A 149 -6.78 -36.13 27.30
CA LEU A 149 -6.13 -35.13 28.14
C LEU A 149 -7.06 -33.98 28.50
N GLU A 150 -7.84 -33.49 27.53
CA GLU A 150 -8.83 -32.41 27.73
C GLU A 150 -9.95 -32.85 28.70
N GLU A 151 -10.44 -34.08 28.58
CA GLU A 151 -11.39 -34.70 29.53
C GLU A 151 -10.81 -34.78 30.95
N GLN A 152 -9.57 -35.25 31.09
CA GLN A 152 -8.92 -35.32 32.40
C GLN A 152 -8.72 -33.93 33.00
N ALA A 153 -8.28 -32.95 32.21
CA ALA A 153 -8.12 -31.57 32.66
C ALA A 153 -9.45 -30.95 33.11
N ASN A 154 -10.54 -31.18 32.37
CA ASN A 154 -11.87 -30.71 32.73
C ASN A 154 -12.39 -31.36 34.02
N LYS A 155 -12.15 -32.65 34.23
CA LYS A 155 -12.49 -33.33 35.49
C LYS A 155 -11.74 -32.71 36.67
N ILE A 156 -10.45 -32.49 36.54
CA ILE A 156 -9.63 -31.85 37.59
C ILE A 156 -10.12 -30.42 37.86
N ARG A 157 -10.39 -29.64 36.81
CA ARG A 157 -10.92 -28.28 36.92
C ARG A 157 -12.26 -28.24 37.66
N MET A 158 -13.20 -29.13 37.30
CA MET A 158 -14.51 -29.23 37.95
C MET A 158 -14.38 -29.61 39.43
N VAL A 159 -13.52 -30.58 39.75
CA VAL A 159 -13.26 -30.98 41.13
C VAL A 159 -12.63 -29.84 41.92
N SER A 160 -11.69 -29.09 41.32
CA SER A 160 -11.06 -27.92 41.93
C SER A 160 -12.02 -26.76 42.19
N TYR A 161 -13.12 -26.63 41.44
CA TYR A 161 -14.13 -25.59 41.68
C TYR A 161 -15.20 -26.01 42.70
N LEU A 162 -15.28 -27.30 43.02
CA LEU A 162 -16.24 -27.87 43.97
C LEU A 162 -15.64 -28.14 45.37
N ALA A 163 -14.31 -28.07 45.48
CA ALA A 163 -13.56 -28.13 46.74
C ALA A 163 -13.29 -26.72 47.27
#